data_AF-A0A258IAW2-F1
#
_entry.id   AF-A0A258IAW2-F1
#
_cell.length_a   1.000
_cell.length_b   1.000
_cell.length_c   1.000
_cell.angle_alpha   90.00
_cell.angle_beta   90.00
_cell.angle_gamma   90.00
#
_symmetry.space_group_name_H-M   'P 1'
#
loop_
_entity.id
_entity.type
_entity.pdbx_description
1 polymer ?
#
loop_
_entity_poly.entity_id
_entity_poly.type
_entity_poly.pdbx_seq_one_letter_code
_entity_poly.pdbx_strand_id
1 'polypeptide(L)'
;MKMVKSLLLGSAAGLVAVAGANAADLPVKAKAVEYVKVCSAYGAGYYYVPGTDTCLKIGGYARADYYVNGVGTFNPAISSATAAAFNNPGVGAAAYPFTTDRTPNYTTRVRGVFDFDARTATDYGILRSYVRGGIEWNSYSGTNNAAGSNLYYERAFIQFAGFTFGYTQSFFDTGIDYMMTTPYAGSNQWNTVIAYTAQFGNGFSASL
;
A
#
# COMPACT_ATOMS: atom_id res chain seq x y z
N MET A 1 -71.34 44.67 37.93
CA MET A 1 -70.88 44.45 36.54
C MET A 1 -69.53 43.72 36.54
N LYS A 2 -69.53 42.40 36.72
CA LYS A 2 -68.33 41.53 36.70
C LYS A 2 -68.53 40.23 35.88
N MET A 3 -69.68 40.04 35.22
CA MET A 3 -70.04 38.79 34.53
C MET A 3 -70.03 38.85 32.99
N VAL A 4 -69.90 40.02 32.37
CA VAL A 4 -69.90 40.14 30.89
C VAL A 4 -68.47 40.07 30.29
N LYS A 5 -67.43 40.31 31.10
CA LYS A 5 -66.03 40.27 30.63
C LYS A 5 -65.41 38.87 30.64
N SER A 6 -66.02 37.91 31.36
CA SER A 6 -65.49 36.55 31.51
C SER A 6 -66.01 35.56 30.48
N LEU A 7 -67.04 35.91 29.70
CA LEU A 7 -67.72 34.97 28.79
C LEU A 7 -67.39 35.19 27.31
N LEU A 8 -66.82 36.33 26.93
CA LEU A 8 -66.65 36.74 25.53
C LEU A 8 -65.23 36.58 24.93
N LEU A 9 -64.22 36.19 25.71
CA LEU A 9 -62.92 35.78 25.15
C LEU A 9 -62.63 34.27 25.30
N GLY A 10 -63.57 33.50 25.88
CA GLY A 10 -63.54 32.04 25.93
C GLY A 10 -64.08 31.35 24.66
N SER A 11 -64.26 32.05 23.55
CA SER A 11 -64.95 31.49 22.37
C SER A 11 -64.51 32.09 21.02
N ALA A 12 -63.21 32.35 20.84
CA ALA A 12 -62.63 32.59 19.52
C ALA A 12 -61.50 31.58 19.27
N ALA A 13 -61.83 30.56 18.47
CA ALA A 13 -60.92 29.75 17.66
C ALA A 13 -59.76 29.05 18.42
N GLY A 14 -59.82 27.78 18.82
CA GLY A 14 -60.67 26.71 18.31
C GLY A 14 -60.26 26.18 16.93
N LEU A 15 -59.35 26.83 16.20
CA LEU A 15 -58.85 26.32 14.93
C LEU A 15 -57.37 26.69 14.74
N VAL A 16 -56.57 25.69 14.39
CA VAL A 16 -55.15 25.79 13.97
C VAL A 16 -54.10 25.84 15.10
N ALA A 17 -53.99 24.77 15.88
CA ALA A 17 -52.69 24.40 16.47
C ALA A 17 -52.47 22.88 16.60
N VAL A 18 -53.28 22.05 15.94
CA VAL A 18 -52.97 20.64 15.69
C VAL A 18 -52.40 20.53 14.28
N ALA A 19 -51.13 20.92 14.11
CA ALA A 19 -50.31 20.51 12.98
C ALA A 19 -48.86 20.86 13.30
N GLY A 20 -48.01 19.83 13.39
CA GLY A 20 -46.57 19.98 13.51
C GLY A 20 -46.08 19.87 14.95
N ALA A 21 -46.16 18.66 15.50
CA ALA A 21 -44.98 18.14 16.16
C ALA A 21 -43.85 18.18 15.11
N ASN A 22 -43.18 19.33 14.97
CA ASN A 22 -41.84 19.34 14.46
C ASN A 22 -41.04 18.71 15.59
N ALA A 23 -40.94 17.38 15.55
CA ALA A 23 -39.68 16.76 15.91
C ALA A 23 -38.66 17.47 15.02
N ALA A 24 -38.11 18.57 15.53
CA ALA A 24 -36.81 19.04 15.11
C ALA A 24 -35.93 17.82 15.37
N ASP A 25 -35.72 17.05 14.32
CA ASP A 25 -34.51 16.26 14.17
C ASP A 25 -33.42 17.29 14.47
N LEU A 26 -32.94 17.26 15.71
CA LEU A 26 -31.81 18.05 16.15
C LEU A 26 -30.82 17.85 15.00
N PRO A 27 -30.35 18.89 14.29
CA PRO A 27 -29.45 18.67 13.17
C PRO A 27 -28.35 17.81 13.73
N VAL A 28 -28.38 16.51 13.34
CA VAL A 28 -27.67 15.44 14.03
C VAL A 28 -26.32 16.01 14.20
N LYS A 29 -25.93 16.32 15.46
CA LYS A 29 -24.69 17.03 15.78
C LYS A 29 -23.65 16.29 14.99
N ALA A 30 -23.29 16.84 13.83
CA ALA A 30 -22.64 16.05 12.80
C ALA A 30 -21.41 15.56 13.52
N LYS A 31 -21.33 14.22 13.73
CA LYS A 31 -20.29 13.62 14.59
C LYS A 31 -19.02 14.33 14.16
N ALA A 32 -18.40 15.09 15.07
CA ALA A 32 -17.35 16.03 14.71
C ALA A 32 -16.43 15.26 13.77
N VAL A 33 -16.37 15.70 12.51
CA VAL A 33 -15.62 14.96 11.48
C VAL A 33 -14.25 14.79 12.09
N GLU A 34 -13.92 13.56 12.47
CA GLU A 34 -12.68 13.30 13.19
C GLU A 34 -11.63 13.31 12.10
N TYR A 35 -11.19 14.52 11.77
CA TYR A 35 -10.15 14.73 10.79
C TYR A 35 -8.94 13.94 11.25
N VAL A 36 -8.33 13.29 10.26
CA VAL A 36 -7.12 12.51 10.42
C VAL A 36 -6.04 13.43 11.01
N LYS A 37 -5.74 13.24 12.30
CA LYS A 37 -4.79 14.09 13.03
C LYS A 37 -3.38 13.72 12.60
N VAL A 38 -2.49 14.70 12.47
CA VAL A 38 -1.07 14.43 12.21
C VAL A 38 -0.46 13.72 13.42
N CYS A 39 0.27 12.63 13.18
CA CYS A 39 1.08 11.96 14.20
C CYS A 39 2.55 12.33 13.98
N SER A 40 3.12 13.14 14.86
CA SER A 40 4.53 13.56 14.78
C SER A 40 5.50 12.57 15.44
N ALA A 41 5.00 11.59 16.21
CA ALA A 41 5.82 10.69 17.02
C ALA A 41 6.79 9.80 16.19
N TYR A 42 6.42 9.47 14.94
CA TYR A 42 7.20 8.56 14.09
C TYR A 42 7.72 9.20 12.80
N GLY A 43 7.66 10.54 12.72
CA GLY A 43 8.14 11.33 11.60
C GLY A 43 7.05 11.81 10.64
N ALA A 44 7.47 12.45 9.55
CA ALA A 44 6.56 13.04 8.58
C ALA A 44 5.74 11.99 7.80
N GLY A 45 4.49 12.35 7.50
CA GLY A 45 3.56 11.53 6.72
C GLY A 45 2.79 10.48 7.53
N TYR A 46 2.91 10.48 8.86
CA TYR A 46 2.08 9.69 9.74
C TYR A 46 0.85 10.46 10.21
N TYR A 47 -0.25 9.73 10.35
CA TYR A 47 -1.50 10.25 10.86
C TYR A 47 -2.16 9.29 11.84
N TYR A 48 -2.89 9.80 12.81
CA TYR A 48 -3.66 8.97 13.73
C TYR A 48 -4.84 8.30 13.03
N VAL A 49 -4.97 7.00 13.24
CA VAL A 49 -6.19 6.27 12.91
C VAL A 49 -7.28 6.72 13.89
N PRO A 50 -8.43 7.24 13.39
CA PRO A 50 -9.50 7.77 14.24
C PRO A 50 -9.92 6.79 15.34
N GLY A 51 -10.10 7.32 16.56
CA GLY A 51 -10.45 6.51 17.74
C GLY A 51 -9.33 5.65 18.33
N THR A 52 -8.07 5.81 17.88
CA THR A 52 -6.91 5.05 18.42
C THR A 52 -5.65 5.92 18.53
N ASP A 53 -4.67 5.45 19.31
CA ASP A 53 -3.32 6.04 19.38
C ASP A 53 -2.36 5.47 18.31
N THR A 54 -2.91 4.78 17.30
CA THR A 54 -2.13 4.17 16.22
C THR A 54 -1.83 5.19 15.14
N CYS A 55 -0.56 5.33 14.80
CA CYS A 55 -0.09 6.17 13.72
C CYS A 55 0.07 5.36 12.45
N LEU A 56 -0.62 5.75 11.38
CA LEU A 56 -0.58 5.14 10.06
C LEU A 56 0.08 6.08 9.06
N LYS A 57 1.01 5.53 8.28
CA LYS A 57 1.53 6.15 7.07
C LYS A 57 1.09 5.32 5.87
N ILE A 58 0.51 6.01 4.89
CA ILE A 58 0.17 5.44 3.58
C ILE A 58 1.12 6.06 2.58
N GLY A 59 1.83 5.21 1.84
CA GLY A 59 2.79 5.58 0.83
C GLY A 59 2.61 4.73 -0.42
N GLY A 60 3.46 4.98 -1.39
CA GLY A 60 3.50 4.20 -2.61
C GLY A 60 4.16 4.96 -3.75
N TYR A 61 4.22 4.32 -4.90
CA TYR A 61 4.65 4.93 -6.15
C TYR A 61 4.01 4.24 -7.34
N ALA A 62 3.89 4.99 -8.44
CA ALA A 62 3.59 4.44 -9.75
C ALA A 62 4.89 4.41 -10.57
N ARG A 63 5.11 3.31 -11.30
CA ARG A 63 6.26 3.15 -12.19
C ARG A 63 5.80 2.62 -13.53
N ALA A 64 6.32 3.19 -14.60
CA ALA A 64 6.12 2.71 -15.96
C ALA A 64 7.49 2.45 -16.59
N ASP A 65 7.74 1.20 -16.98
CA ASP A 65 8.94 0.77 -17.69
C ASP A 65 8.59 0.57 -19.17
N TYR A 66 9.39 1.14 -20.07
CA TYR A 66 9.28 0.98 -21.53
C TYR A 66 10.59 0.41 -22.05
N TYR A 67 10.54 -0.77 -22.65
CA TYR A 67 11.69 -1.43 -23.25
C TYR A 67 11.50 -1.44 -24.76
N VAL A 68 12.32 -0.67 -25.47
CA VAL A 68 12.32 -0.62 -26.94
C VAL A 68 13.48 -1.48 -27.44
N ASN A 69 13.22 -2.35 -28.43
CA ASN A 69 14.18 -3.33 -28.95
C ASN A 69 14.73 -4.30 -27.86
N GLY A 70 13.98 -4.52 -26.77
CA GLY A 70 14.36 -5.39 -25.67
C GLY A 70 14.00 -6.87 -25.89
N VAL A 71 14.80 -7.78 -25.34
CA VAL A 71 14.62 -9.24 -25.47
C VAL A 71 13.55 -9.76 -24.51
N GLY A 72 12.30 -9.35 -24.70
CA GLY A 72 11.08 -9.96 -24.16
C GLY A 72 10.87 -9.98 -22.63
N THR A 73 11.86 -10.33 -21.83
CA THR A 73 11.72 -10.43 -20.38
C THR A 73 12.03 -9.08 -19.74
N PHE A 74 11.12 -8.55 -18.91
CA PHE A 74 11.30 -7.34 -18.08
C PHE A 74 12.41 -7.46 -17.01
N ASN A 75 13.20 -8.52 -17.12
CA ASN A 75 14.39 -8.87 -16.39
C ASN A 75 15.37 -9.43 -17.43
N PRO A 76 16.50 -8.79 -17.73
CA PRO A 76 17.51 -9.46 -18.55
C PRO A 76 17.97 -10.71 -17.81
N ALA A 77 18.19 -11.80 -18.53
CA ALA A 77 18.73 -13.02 -17.94
C ALA A 77 20.14 -12.73 -17.40
N ILE A 78 20.24 -12.42 -16.11
CA ILE A 78 21.49 -12.44 -15.36
C ILE A 78 21.49 -13.70 -14.49
N SER A 79 21.34 -14.86 -15.12
CA SER A 79 21.53 -16.11 -14.41
C SER A 79 22.22 -17.14 -15.30
N SER A 80 23.38 -17.56 -14.81
CA SER A 80 24.26 -18.60 -15.33
C SER A 80 25.03 -18.25 -16.61
N ALA A 81 26.33 -18.54 -16.58
CA ALA A 81 27.27 -18.51 -17.72
C ALA A 81 26.85 -19.41 -18.91
N THR A 82 25.66 -20.02 -18.87
CA THR A 82 25.03 -20.80 -19.92
C THR A 82 23.98 -20.03 -20.73
N ALA A 83 23.54 -18.85 -20.29
CA ALA A 83 22.72 -17.95 -21.10
C ALA A 83 23.63 -17.01 -21.90
N ALA A 84 24.24 -17.54 -22.96
CA ALA A 84 24.90 -16.70 -23.96
C ALA A 84 23.88 -15.65 -24.46
N ALA A 85 24.12 -14.39 -24.12
CA ALA A 85 23.24 -13.26 -24.44
C ALA A 85 23.14 -12.94 -25.94
N PHE A 86 23.63 -13.83 -26.81
CA PHE A 86 23.66 -13.66 -28.27
C PHE A 86 23.54 -15.01 -28.99
N ASN A 87 22.69 -15.91 -28.53
CA ASN A 87 22.39 -17.12 -29.30
C ASN A 87 21.51 -16.76 -30.51
N ASN A 88 21.87 -17.35 -31.66
CA ASN A 88 21.25 -17.22 -32.97
C ASN A 88 19.70 -17.13 -32.94
N PRO A 89 19.09 -16.51 -33.98
CA PRO A 89 17.64 -16.36 -34.08
C PRO A 89 16.89 -17.68 -33.84
N GLY A 90 15.92 -17.67 -32.92
CA GLY A 90 15.02 -18.81 -32.69
C GLY A 90 15.46 -19.91 -31.70
N VAL A 91 16.59 -19.79 -30.98
CA VAL A 91 17.01 -20.84 -30.02
C VAL A 91 17.30 -20.28 -28.62
N GLY A 92 16.42 -20.62 -27.66
CA GLY A 92 16.61 -20.36 -26.22
C GLY A 92 15.77 -19.21 -25.65
N ALA A 93 15.72 -19.11 -24.31
CA ALA A 93 14.94 -18.10 -23.57
C ALA A 93 15.39 -16.64 -23.80
N ALA A 94 16.47 -16.43 -24.56
CA ALA A 94 17.03 -15.14 -24.95
C ALA A 94 17.20 -15.01 -26.49
N ALA A 95 16.55 -15.88 -27.28
CA ALA A 95 16.56 -15.75 -28.72
C ALA A 95 15.84 -14.48 -29.17
N TYR A 96 16.38 -13.76 -30.16
CA TYR A 96 15.62 -12.75 -30.87
C TYR A 96 14.33 -13.40 -31.38
N PRO A 97 13.14 -12.94 -30.95
CA PRO A 97 11.90 -13.41 -31.54
C PRO A 97 11.97 -13.09 -33.03
N PHE A 98 11.62 -14.04 -33.91
CA PHE A 98 11.34 -13.71 -35.29
C PHE A 98 10.22 -12.67 -35.28
N THR A 99 10.59 -11.39 -35.41
CA THR A 99 9.64 -10.29 -35.46
C THR A 99 8.92 -10.38 -36.80
N THR A 100 7.71 -10.93 -36.76
CA THR A 100 6.76 -10.67 -37.85
C THR A 100 6.37 -9.19 -37.79
N ASP A 101 5.94 -8.62 -38.91
CA ASP A 101 5.35 -7.29 -39.05
C ASP A 101 4.22 -6.98 -38.05
N ARG A 102 3.68 -8.01 -37.38
CA ARG A 102 2.62 -7.92 -36.36
C ARG A 102 3.12 -7.89 -34.91
N THR A 103 4.43 -7.97 -34.68
CA THR A 103 4.99 -8.03 -33.31
C THR A 103 5.50 -6.65 -32.89
N PRO A 104 5.00 -6.05 -31.79
CA PRO A 104 5.50 -4.76 -31.33
C PRO A 104 6.98 -4.87 -30.93
N ASN A 105 7.85 -3.98 -31.45
CA ASN A 105 9.27 -3.87 -31.06
C ASN A 105 9.47 -3.22 -29.68
N TYR A 106 8.42 -3.20 -28.85
CA TYR A 106 8.46 -2.64 -27.52
C TYR A 106 7.66 -3.50 -26.54
N THR A 107 8.11 -3.56 -25.30
CA THR A 107 7.36 -4.12 -24.17
C THR A 107 7.25 -3.08 -23.07
N THR A 108 6.12 -3.10 -22.36
CA THR A 108 5.82 -2.14 -21.30
C THR A 108 5.36 -2.83 -20.04
N ARG A 109 5.74 -2.26 -18.89
CA ARG A 109 5.31 -2.73 -17.59
C ARG A 109 4.91 -1.55 -16.73
N VAL A 110 3.73 -1.61 -16.14
CA VAL A 110 3.23 -0.57 -15.24
C VAL A 110 3.00 -1.19 -13.87
N ARG A 111 3.49 -0.54 -12.82
CA ARG A 111 3.33 -0.97 -11.43
C ARG A 111 2.74 0.15 -10.60
N GLY A 112 1.71 -0.17 -9.82
CA GLY A 112 1.29 0.63 -8.68
C GLY A 112 1.67 -0.12 -7.40
N VAL A 113 2.57 0.46 -6.62
CA VAL A 113 3.00 -0.09 -5.33
C VAL A 113 2.43 0.78 -4.21
N PHE A 114 1.93 0.13 -3.17
CA PHE A 114 1.35 0.76 -2.00
C PHE A 114 2.07 0.27 -0.74
N ASP A 115 2.32 1.20 0.18
CA ASP A 115 2.97 0.94 1.46
C ASP A 115 2.04 1.38 2.59
N PHE A 116 1.85 0.53 3.59
CA PHE A 116 1.09 0.82 4.81
C PHE A 116 1.99 0.52 6.02
N ASP A 117 2.33 1.55 6.80
CA ASP A 117 3.14 1.43 8.03
C ASP A 117 2.29 1.93 9.22
N ALA A 118 1.81 1.01 10.04
CA ALA A 118 1.07 1.30 11.26
C ALA A 118 1.98 1.10 12.48
N ARG A 119 1.99 2.08 13.39
CA ARG A 119 2.81 2.06 14.61
C ARG A 119 1.99 2.48 15.81
N THR A 120 2.04 1.66 16.85
CA THR A 120 1.33 1.89 18.11
C THR A 120 2.34 1.82 19.25
N ALA A 121 2.34 2.84 20.10
CA ALA A 121 3.14 2.80 21.33
C ALA A 121 2.44 1.88 22.33
N THR A 122 3.17 0.92 22.87
CA THR A 122 2.71 0.03 23.95
C THR A 122 3.69 0.11 25.11
N ASP A 123 3.31 -0.38 26.28
CA ASP A 123 4.16 -0.39 27.47
C ASP A 123 5.47 -1.18 27.29
N TYR A 124 5.50 -2.08 26.29
CA TYR A 124 6.65 -2.94 25.97
C TYR A 124 7.45 -2.45 24.75
N GLY A 125 7.13 -1.26 24.25
CA GLY A 125 7.75 -0.64 23.08
C GLY A 125 6.79 -0.48 21.91
N ILE A 126 7.33 -0.18 20.74
CA ILE A 126 6.52 0.09 19.55
C ILE A 126 6.10 -1.22 18.91
N LEU A 127 4.79 -1.41 18.74
CA LEU A 127 4.22 -2.40 17.84
C LEU A 127 4.14 -1.78 16.43
N ARG A 128 4.82 -2.38 15.46
CA ARG A 128 4.81 -1.95 14.06
C ARG A 128 4.22 -3.03 13.18
N SER A 129 3.23 -2.66 12.36
CA SER A 129 2.69 -3.53 11.31
C SER A 129 2.98 -2.86 9.97
N TYR A 130 3.65 -3.59 9.07
CA TYR A 130 4.07 -3.06 7.79
C TYR A 130 3.64 -3.98 6.66
N VAL A 131 2.99 -3.41 5.64
CA VAL A 131 2.65 -4.11 4.41
C VAL A 131 3.06 -3.27 3.22
N ARG A 132 3.68 -3.92 2.24
CA ARG A 132 4.02 -3.37 0.93
C ARG A 132 3.66 -4.39 -0.14
N GLY A 133 2.95 -3.94 -1.15
CA GLY A 133 2.56 -4.77 -2.27
C GLY A 133 2.04 -3.91 -3.41
N GLY A 134 1.71 -4.54 -4.52
CA GLY A 134 1.32 -3.79 -5.70
C GLY A 134 0.54 -4.59 -6.71
N ILE A 135 0.03 -3.85 -7.68
CA ILE A 135 -0.58 -4.38 -8.88
C ILE A 135 0.35 -4.03 -10.03
N GLU A 136 0.64 -5.02 -10.86
CA GLU A 136 1.44 -4.87 -12.07
C GLU A 136 0.60 -5.22 -13.29
N TRP A 137 0.80 -4.50 -14.40
CA TRP A 137 0.42 -4.96 -15.72
C TRP A 137 1.67 -5.09 -16.59
N ASN A 138 1.77 -6.18 -17.33
CA ASN A 138 2.89 -6.49 -18.19
C ASN A 138 2.39 -6.78 -19.61
N SER A 139 3.02 -6.16 -20.63
CA SER A 139 2.60 -6.30 -22.04
C SER A 139 3.27 -7.47 -22.76
N TYR A 140 4.22 -8.15 -22.10
CA TYR A 140 5.01 -9.18 -22.75
C TYR A 140 4.24 -10.50 -22.80
N SER A 141 4.18 -11.08 -23.99
CA SER A 141 3.66 -12.42 -24.20
C SER A 141 4.77 -13.27 -24.80
N GLY A 142 5.11 -14.38 -24.13
CA GLY A 142 6.20 -15.29 -24.49
C GLY A 142 5.96 -16.70 -23.97
N THR A 143 6.91 -17.61 -24.19
CA THR A 143 6.81 -18.98 -23.68
C THR A 143 6.73 -18.96 -22.15
N ASN A 144 5.63 -19.51 -21.59
CA ASN A 144 5.30 -19.49 -20.16
C ASN A 144 5.05 -18.09 -19.54
N ASN A 145 4.83 -17.06 -20.35
CA ASN A 145 4.53 -15.72 -19.85
C ASN A 145 3.38 -15.11 -20.66
N ALA A 146 2.28 -14.78 -20.00
CA ALA A 146 1.15 -14.13 -20.63
C ALA A 146 1.09 -12.65 -20.24
N ALA A 147 0.88 -11.79 -21.23
CA ALA A 147 0.59 -10.40 -20.99
C ALA A 147 -0.66 -10.29 -20.10
N GLY A 148 -0.60 -9.46 -19.07
CA GLY A 148 -1.71 -9.37 -18.11
C GLY A 148 -1.36 -8.69 -16.81
N SER A 149 -2.34 -8.69 -15.92
CA SER A 149 -2.23 -8.09 -14.60
C SER A 149 -1.85 -9.13 -13.55
N ASN A 150 -1.07 -8.72 -12.56
CA ASN A 150 -0.70 -9.52 -11.40
C ASN A 150 -0.81 -8.68 -10.12
N LEU A 151 -1.28 -9.31 -9.03
CA LEU A 151 -1.25 -8.77 -7.68
C LEU A 151 -0.14 -9.48 -6.90
N TYR A 152 0.76 -8.71 -6.28
CA TYR A 152 1.88 -9.25 -5.54
C TYR A 152 2.10 -8.52 -4.21
N TYR A 153 2.80 -9.19 -3.29
CA TYR A 153 3.26 -8.63 -2.02
C TYR A 153 4.79 -8.64 -2.00
N GLU A 154 5.39 -7.56 -1.51
CA GLU A 154 6.84 -7.47 -1.31
C GLU A 154 7.21 -7.72 0.15
N ARG A 155 6.46 -7.13 1.09
CA ARG A 155 6.70 -7.24 2.54
C ARG A 155 5.36 -7.24 3.28
N ALA A 156 5.23 -8.08 4.30
CA ALA A 156 4.08 -8.12 5.19
C ALA A 156 4.52 -8.70 6.53
N PHE A 157 4.79 -7.83 7.51
CA PHE A 157 5.33 -8.28 8.79
C PHE A 157 4.83 -7.43 9.97
N ILE A 158 4.97 -8.00 11.17
CA ILE A 158 4.74 -7.35 12.45
C ILE A 158 6.08 -7.33 13.21
N GLN A 159 6.43 -6.19 13.80
CA GLN A 159 7.59 -6.05 14.68
C GLN A 159 7.14 -5.60 16.07
N PHE A 160 7.71 -6.24 17.09
CA PHE A 160 7.40 -5.93 18.48
C PHE A 160 8.57 -6.35 19.39
N ALA A 161 9.02 -5.45 20.26
CA ALA A 161 10.06 -5.72 21.25
C ALA A 161 11.34 -6.39 20.67
N GLY A 162 11.74 -6.02 19.45
CA GLY A 162 12.88 -6.60 18.73
C GLY A 162 12.55 -7.83 17.90
N PHE A 163 11.41 -8.48 18.11
CA PHE A 163 10.95 -9.57 17.25
C PHE A 163 10.36 -9.06 15.94
N THR A 164 10.52 -9.84 14.88
CA THR A 164 9.88 -9.66 13.57
C THR A 164 9.22 -10.97 13.13
N PHE A 165 7.94 -10.91 12.79
CA PHE A 165 7.15 -12.03 12.31
C PHE A 165 6.53 -11.70 10.97
N GLY A 166 6.70 -12.56 9.97
CA GLY A 166 6.00 -12.45 8.69
C GLY A 166 6.93 -12.49 7.49
N TYR A 167 6.47 -11.96 6.36
CA TYR A 167 7.17 -12.01 5.09
C TYR A 167 8.01 -10.76 4.88
N THR A 168 9.33 -10.92 4.77
CA THR A 168 10.27 -9.82 4.55
C THR A 168 11.54 -10.32 3.86
N GLN A 169 12.44 -9.40 3.52
CA GLN A 169 13.75 -9.76 2.99
C GLN A 169 14.58 -10.46 4.08
N SER A 170 15.33 -11.49 3.68
CA SER A 170 16.25 -12.20 4.56
C SER A 170 17.27 -11.24 5.19
N PHE A 171 17.48 -11.34 6.50
CA PHE A 171 18.49 -10.55 7.22
C PHE A 171 19.93 -10.94 6.85
N PHE A 172 20.12 -12.11 6.25
CA PHE A 172 21.41 -12.59 5.75
C PHE A 172 21.62 -12.27 4.27
N ASP A 173 20.65 -11.61 3.64
CA ASP A 173 20.73 -11.16 2.26
C ASP A 173 20.78 -9.64 2.21
N THR A 174 22.01 -9.11 2.26
CA THR A 174 22.28 -7.67 2.19
C THR A 174 22.25 -7.14 0.76
N GLY A 175 21.55 -7.81 -0.16
CA GLY A 175 21.53 -7.44 -1.57
C GLY A 175 21.16 -5.98 -1.82
N ILE A 176 21.64 -5.47 -2.95
CA ILE A 176 21.33 -4.13 -3.44
C ILE A 176 19.88 -4.10 -3.94
N ASP A 177 19.04 -3.29 -3.28
CA ASP A 177 17.64 -3.04 -3.66
C ASP A 177 17.51 -2.55 -5.11
N TYR A 178 16.28 -2.58 -5.64
CA TYR A 178 15.94 -2.20 -7.02
C TYR A 178 16.69 -0.96 -7.55
N MET A 179 17.68 -1.18 -8.43
CA MET A 179 18.36 -0.10 -9.14
C MET A 179 17.56 0.34 -10.39
N MET A 180 17.53 1.65 -10.66
CA MET A 180 16.80 2.22 -11.81
C MET A 180 17.59 2.15 -13.12
N THR A 181 18.93 2.13 -13.04
CA THR A 181 19.81 2.45 -14.17
C THR A 181 20.52 1.26 -14.77
N THR A 182 20.70 0.18 -14.00
CA THR A 182 21.36 -1.04 -14.45
C THR A 182 20.60 -2.25 -13.93
N PRO A 183 20.27 -3.22 -14.79
CA PRO A 183 19.85 -4.52 -14.33
C PRO A 183 21.09 -5.21 -13.77
N TYR A 184 21.29 -5.10 -12.46
CA TYR A 184 22.33 -5.82 -11.73
C TYR A 184 21.68 -7.00 -11.02
N ALA A 185 22.44 -8.10 -10.89
CA ALA A 185 22.06 -9.24 -10.06
C ALA A 185 22.21 -8.84 -8.58
N GLY A 186 21.21 -8.15 -8.04
CA GLY A 186 20.99 -8.08 -6.60
C GLY A 186 20.46 -9.42 -6.09
N SER A 187 20.75 -9.74 -4.84
CA SER A 187 20.08 -10.85 -4.16
C SER A 187 18.87 -10.29 -3.41
N ASN A 188 17.70 -10.87 -3.67
CA ASN A 188 16.45 -10.49 -3.04
C ASN A 188 15.72 -11.77 -2.62
N GLN A 189 16.22 -12.40 -1.57
CA GLN A 189 15.61 -13.57 -0.94
C GLN A 189 14.51 -13.11 0.02
N TRP A 190 13.27 -13.31 -0.40
CA TRP A 190 12.08 -13.02 0.38
C TRP A 190 11.62 -14.26 1.13
N ASN A 191 11.59 -14.19 2.46
CA ASN A 191 11.28 -15.33 3.31
C ASN A 191 10.22 -14.97 4.35
N THR A 192 9.47 -15.98 4.78
CA THR A 192 8.70 -15.90 6.02
C THR A 192 9.66 -16.11 7.18
N VAL A 193 9.75 -15.13 8.08
CA VAL A 193 10.72 -15.10 9.18
C VAL A 193 10.02 -15.06 10.53
N ILE A 194 10.71 -15.65 11.51
CA ILE A 194 10.60 -15.32 12.91
C ILE A 194 12.02 -14.95 13.32
N ALA A 195 12.26 -13.68 13.57
CA ALA A 195 13.59 -13.15 13.81
C ALA A 195 13.62 -12.25 15.03
N TYR A 196 14.81 -12.09 15.62
CA TYR A 196 15.03 -11.18 16.73
C TYR A 196 16.19 -10.25 16.41
N THR A 197 15.97 -8.94 16.55
CA THR A 197 17.00 -7.91 16.37
C THR A 197 17.27 -7.20 17.69
N ALA A 198 18.49 -7.37 18.19
CA ALA A 198 19.01 -6.63 19.33
C ALA A 198 19.68 -5.34 18.86
N GLN A 199 19.41 -4.23 19.53
CA GLN A 199 20.12 -2.96 19.33
C GLN A 199 21.06 -2.71 20.51
N PHE A 200 22.32 -2.42 20.22
CA PHE A 200 23.36 -2.19 21.23
C PHE A 200 23.71 -0.71 21.40
N GLY A 201 23.04 0.18 20.65
CA GLY A 201 23.32 1.62 20.62
C GLY A 201 24.36 2.00 19.56
N ASN A 202 24.57 3.31 19.36
CA ASN A 202 25.52 3.87 18.40
C ASN A 202 25.40 3.33 16.96
N GLY A 203 24.20 2.92 16.54
CA GLY A 203 23.94 2.36 15.22
C GLY A 203 24.35 0.89 15.06
N PHE A 204 24.81 0.22 16.12
CA PHE A 204 25.12 -1.21 16.10
C PHE A 204 23.90 -2.05 16.49
N SER A 205 23.60 -3.07 15.67
CA SER A 205 22.53 -4.04 15.90
C SER A 205 22.93 -5.43 15.40
N ALA A 206 22.38 -6.48 15.99
CA ALA A 206 22.52 -7.85 15.51
C ALA A 206 21.15 -8.50 15.35
N SER A 207 20.98 -9.28 14.29
CA SER A 207 19.75 -10.00 13.97
C SER A 207 20.03 -11.51 13.91
N LEU A 208 19.09 -12.30 14.45
CA LEU A 208 19.03 -13.75 14.35
C LEU A 208 17.78 -14.16 13.59
#